data_AF-A0A2N3EYV4-F1
#
_entry.id   AF-A0A2N3EYV4-F1
#
_cell.length_a   1.000
_cell.length_b   1.000
_cell.length_c   1.000
_cell.angle_alpha   90.00
_cell.angle_beta   90.00
_cell.angle_gamma   90.00
#
_symmetry.space_group_name_H-M   'P 1'
#
loop_
_entity.id
_entity.type
_entity.pdbx_description
1 polymer ?
#
loop_
_entity_poly.entity_id
_entity_poly.type
_entity_poly.pdbx_seq_one_letter_code
_entity_poly.pdbx_strand_id
1 'polypeptide(L)'
;MSKYQKILEVIAACEDESKLRNWIANAEREGAQEIEDAARRRLIEVRASKDVDDPNDPIVLDFWKSISALEHELSLERGKTIRLSRTRQKIGRVGVGVCQRCCPPISCGVSDFGGAGYGFGV
;
A
#
# COMPACT_ATOMS: atom_id res chain seq x y z
N MET A 1 30.86 -4.48 -5.83
CA MET A 1 30.27 -3.28 -5.19
C MET A 1 29.20 -2.77 -6.15
N SER A 2 27.94 -2.68 -5.73
CA SER A 2 26.87 -2.21 -6.62
C SER A 2 27.19 -0.77 -7.03
N LYS A 3 27.05 -0.47 -8.32
CA LYS A 3 27.28 0.85 -8.91
C LYS A 3 26.44 1.95 -8.24
N TYR A 4 25.38 1.57 -7.54
CA TYR A 4 24.36 2.46 -6.99
C TYR A 4 24.40 2.56 -5.45
N GLN A 5 25.45 2.09 -4.79
CA GLN A 5 25.53 1.96 -3.33
C GLN A 5 25.20 3.27 -2.57
N LYS A 6 25.72 4.41 -3.04
CA LYS A 6 25.42 5.73 -2.47
C LYS A 6 23.94 6.13 -2.63
N ILE A 7 23.31 5.74 -3.73
CA ILE A 7 21.89 6.05 -4.00
C ILE A 7 21.01 5.16 -3.12
N LEU A 8 21.38 3.90 -2.92
CA LEU A 8 20.65 2.98 -2.03
C LEU A 8 20.64 3.48 -0.57
N GLU A 9 21.75 4.03 -0.08
CA GLU A 9 21.83 4.63 1.26
C GLU A 9 20.92 5.86 1.40
N VAL A 10 20.89 6.72 0.37
CA VAL A 10 20.01 7.91 0.35
C VAL A 10 18.53 7.49 0.31
N ILE A 11 18.21 6.45 -0.46
CA ILE A 11 16.85 5.90 -0.51
C ILE A 11 16.44 5.35 0.86
N ALA A 12 17.31 4.61 1.53
CA ALA A 12 17.03 4.05 2.85
C ALA A 12 16.70 5.11 3.91
N ALA A 13 17.37 6.27 3.84
CA ALA A 13 17.14 7.39 4.77
C ALA A 13 15.95 8.29 4.39
N CYS A 14 15.36 8.12 3.20
CA CYS A 14 14.31 9.02 2.72
C CYS A 14 12.93 8.62 3.27
N GLU A 15 12.16 9.62 3.70
CA GLU A 15 10.77 9.50 4.19
C GLU A 15 9.77 10.25 3.29
N ASP A 16 10.25 10.90 2.24
CA ASP A 16 9.44 11.69 1.32
C ASP A 16 8.83 10.80 0.22
N GLU A 17 7.51 10.57 0.29
CA GLU A 17 6.78 9.77 -0.71
C GLU A 17 6.98 10.28 -2.15
N SER A 18 6.90 11.59 -2.37
CA SER A 18 7.03 12.18 -3.71
C SER A 18 8.42 11.94 -4.32
N LYS A 19 9.48 11.99 -3.49
CA LYS A 19 10.86 11.72 -3.95
C LYS A 19 11.05 10.25 -4.30
N LEU A 20 10.54 9.36 -3.45
CA LEU A 20 10.57 7.91 -3.69
C LEU A 20 9.85 7.55 -5.00
N ARG A 21 8.69 8.15 -5.29
CA ARG A 21 7.98 7.95 -6.56
C ARG A 21 8.78 8.44 -7.77
N ASN A 22 9.46 9.57 -7.66
CA ASN A 22 10.31 10.09 -8.74
C ASN A 22 11.51 9.17 -9.00
N TRP A 23 12.13 8.62 -7.95
CA TRP A 23 13.22 7.66 -8.11
C TRP A 23 12.76 6.36 -8.76
N ILE A 24 11.57 5.86 -8.45
CA ILE A 24 10.98 4.69 -9.13
C ILE A 24 10.80 4.99 -10.62
N ALA A 25 10.16 6.11 -10.98
CA ALA A 25 9.93 6.46 -12.38
C ALA A 25 11.25 6.69 -13.17
N ASN A 26 12.26 7.27 -12.52
CA ASN A 26 13.57 7.45 -13.14
C ASN A 26 14.32 6.12 -13.29
N ALA A 27 14.23 5.24 -12.29
CA ALA A 27 14.85 3.92 -12.34
C ALA A 27 14.22 3.03 -13.42
N GLU A 28 12.89 3.07 -13.59
CA GLU A 28 12.18 2.40 -14.68
C GLU A 28 12.67 2.88 -16.05
N ARG A 29 12.89 4.20 -16.21
CA ARG A 29 13.41 4.78 -17.47
C ARG A 29 14.85 4.38 -17.76
N GLU A 30 15.69 4.25 -16.73
CA GLU A 30 17.10 3.89 -16.88
C GLU A 30 17.35 2.37 -16.84
N GLY A 31 16.33 1.56 -16.54
CA GLY A 31 16.44 0.10 -16.41
C GLY A 31 17.19 -0.35 -15.15
N ALA A 32 17.26 0.50 -14.13
CA ALA A 32 18.01 0.24 -12.90
C ALA A 32 17.13 -0.45 -11.84
N GLN A 33 16.87 -1.75 -12.04
CA GLN A 33 16.00 -2.56 -11.17
C GLN A 33 16.39 -2.53 -9.69
N GLU A 34 17.69 -2.48 -9.36
CA GLU A 34 18.15 -2.42 -7.96
C GLU A 34 17.66 -1.17 -7.22
N ILE A 35 17.66 -0.02 -7.90
CA ILE A 35 17.20 1.26 -7.34
C ILE A 35 15.68 1.23 -7.24
N GLU A 36 15.01 0.71 -8.27
CA GLU A 36 13.57 0.59 -8.31
C GLU A 36 13.04 -0.24 -7.13
N ASP A 37 13.59 -1.44 -6.93
CA ASP A 37 13.20 -2.35 -5.85
C ASP A 37 13.45 -1.73 -4.48
N ALA A 38 14.60 -1.09 -4.28
CA ALA A 38 14.93 -0.44 -3.01
C ALA A 38 14.00 0.75 -2.71
N ALA A 39 13.76 1.62 -3.70
CA ALA A 39 12.86 2.75 -3.56
C ALA A 39 11.41 2.30 -3.34
N ARG A 40 10.99 1.22 -3.99
CA ARG A 40 9.66 0.63 -3.84
C ARG A 40 9.44 0.05 -2.44
N ARG A 41 10.40 -0.72 -1.93
CA ARG A 41 10.36 -1.25 -0.54
C ARG A 41 10.25 -0.11 0.47
N ARG A 42 11.06 0.93 0.31
CA ARG A 42 11.02 2.10 1.22
C ARG A 42 9.69 2.85 1.12
N LEU A 43 9.14 3.02 -0.08
CA LEU A 43 7.83 3.65 -0.29
C LEU A 43 6.71 2.89 0.43
N ILE A 44 6.74 1.56 0.38
CA ILE A 44 5.79 0.70 1.10
C ILE A 44 5.90 0.90 2.61
N GLU A 45 7.11 0.97 3.15
CA GLU A 45 7.33 1.23 4.59
C GLU A 45 6.81 2.62 5.01
N VAL A 46 7.16 3.66 4.26
CA VAL A 46 6.75 5.04 4.56
C VAL A 46 5.22 5.18 4.51
N ARG A 47 4.55 4.52 3.56
CA ARG A 47 3.09 4.50 3.47
C ARG A 47 2.46 3.72 4.61
N ALA A 48 2.99 2.54 4.91
CA ALA A 48 2.50 1.73 6.02
C ALA A 48 2.60 2.50 7.35
N SER A 49 3.70 3.21 7.62
CA SER A 49 3.84 4.02 8.84
C SER A 49 2.88 5.21 8.94
N LYS A 50 2.31 5.70 7.83
CA LYS A 50 1.34 6.81 7.82
C LYS A 50 -0.12 6.35 8.02
N ASP A 51 -0.43 5.13 7.58
CA ASP A 51 -1.80 4.59 7.56
C ASP A 51 -2.15 3.80 8.84
N VAL A 52 -1.28 3.78 9.85
CA VAL A 52 -1.43 2.94 11.05
C VAL A 52 -2.07 3.71 12.21
N ASP A 53 -3.19 3.18 12.73
CA ASP A 53 -3.86 3.66 13.95
C ASP A 53 -3.08 3.27 15.23
N ASP A 54 -2.38 2.12 15.25
CA ASP A 54 -1.55 1.65 16.37
C ASP A 54 -0.18 1.11 15.88
N PRO A 55 0.90 1.93 15.94
CA PRO A 55 2.23 1.59 15.42
C PRO A 55 2.93 0.41 16.11
N ASN A 56 2.36 -0.09 17.21
CA ASN A 56 3.00 -1.08 18.08
C ASN A 56 2.68 -2.52 17.72
N ASP A 57 1.68 -2.77 16.87
CA ASP A 57 1.32 -4.13 16.46
C ASP A 57 2.05 -4.55 15.17
N PRO A 58 3.01 -5.49 15.25
CA PRO A 58 3.79 -5.91 14.08
C PRO A 58 2.92 -6.55 12.99
N ILE A 59 1.79 -7.15 13.38
CA ILE A 59 0.82 -7.75 12.45
C ILE A 59 0.10 -6.65 11.64
N VAL A 60 -0.29 -5.56 12.28
CA VAL A 60 -0.94 -4.41 11.62
C VAL A 60 0.02 -3.81 10.59
N LEU A 61 1.28 -3.65 10.96
CA LEU A 61 2.31 -3.11 10.08
C LEU A 61 2.55 -3.99 8.84
N ASP A 62 2.70 -5.30 9.02
CA ASP A 62 2.91 -6.23 7.91
C ASP A 62 1.70 -6.29 6.96
N PHE A 63 0.50 -6.18 7.52
CA PHE A 63 -0.72 -6.10 6.74
C PHE A 63 -0.79 -4.85 5.86
N TRP A 64 -0.45 -3.68 6.41
CA TRP A 64 -0.41 -2.43 5.63
C TRP A 64 0.70 -2.42 4.57
N LYS A 65 1.83 -3.10 4.82
CA LYS A 65 2.86 -3.33 3.80
C LYS A 65 2.29 -4.15 2.64
N SER A 66 1.56 -5.22 2.95
CA SER A 66 0.93 -6.09 1.95
C SER A 66 -0.13 -5.35 1.12
N ILE A 67 -0.98 -4.52 1.76
CA ILE A 67 -1.97 -3.68 1.06
C ILE A 67 -1.28 -2.69 0.12
N SER A 68 -0.23 -2.03 0.58
CA SER A 68 0.50 -1.04 -0.23
C SER A 68 1.19 -1.68 -1.43
N ALA A 69 1.71 -2.91 -1.28
CA ALA A 69 2.26 -3.68 -2.38
C ALA A 69 1.18 -4.05 -3.42
N LEU A 70 0.02 -4.54 -2.97
CA LEU A 70 -1.12 -4.87 -3.84
C LEU A 70 -1.68 -3.65 -4.58
N GLU A 71 -1.82 -2.51 -3.90
CA GLU A 71 -2.24 -1.25 -4.52
C GLU A 71 -1.28 -0.84 -5.64
N HIS A 72 0.03 -1.09 -5.47
CA HIS A 72 1.02 -0.82 -6.49
C HIS A 72 0.88 -1.76 -7.70
N GLU A 73 0.77 -3.07 -7.48
CA GLU A 73 0.63 -4.05 -8.57
C GLU A 73 -0.64 -3.80 -9.39
N LEU A 74 -1.77 -3.58 -8.71
CA LEU A 74 -3.03 -3.22 -9.37
C LEU A 74 -2.93 -1.90 -10.15
N SER A 75 -2.14 -0.95 -9.66
CA SER A 75 -1.92 0.30 -10.36
C SER A 75 -1.11 0.13 -11.65
N LEU A 76 -0.17 -0.82 -11.66
CA LEU A 76 0.60 -1.18 -12.86
C LEU A 76 -0.29 -1.87 -13.89
N GLU A 77 -1.08 -2.87 -13.48
CA GLU A 77 -1.96 -3.61 -14.39
C GLU A 77 -3.03 -2.74 -15.04
N ARG A 78 -3.65 -1.85 -14.27
CA ARG A 78 -4.77 -1.02 -14.76
C ARG A 78 -4.34 0.35 -15.28
N GLY A 79 -3.05 0.70 -15.16
CA GLY A 79 -2.49 1.99 -15.56
C GLY A 79 -3.10 3.19 -14.84
N LYS A 80 -3.73 2.99 -13.69
CA LYS A 80 -4.42 4.02 -12.90
C LYS A 80 -3.99 3.89 -11.45
N THR A 81 -3.92 5.01 -10.72
CA THR A 81 -3.65 4.95 -9.27
C THR A 81 -4.88 4.36 -8.57
N ILE A 82 -4.76 3.11 -8.11
CA ILE A 82 -5.84 2.39 -7.42
C ILE A 82 -5.53 2.33 -5.93
N ARG A 83 -6.54 2.66 -5.12
CA ARG A 83 -6.53 2.43 -3.68
C ARG A 83 -7.64 1.46 -3.30
N LEU A 84 -7.34 0.53 -2.40
CA LEU A 84 -8.28 -0.47 -1.89
C LEU A 84 -9.20 0.16 -0.83
N SER A 85 -10.08 1.05 -1.27
CA SER A 85 -10.96 1.84 -0.39
C SER A 85 -11.83 0.98 0.53
N ARG A 86 -12.37 -0.14 0.03
CA ARG A 86 -13.20 -1.06 0.82
C ARG A 86 -12.40 -1.77 1.91
N THR A 87 -11.18 -2.20 1.62
CA THR A 87 -10.28 -2.85 2.58
C THR A 87 -9.87 -1.87 3.68
N ARG A 88 -9.47 -0.65 3.30
CA ARG A 88 -9.15 0.44 4.23
C ARG A 88 -10.33 0.78 5.14
N GLN A 89 -11.54 0.91 4.57
CA GLN A 89 -12.76 1.16 5.32
C GLN A 89 -13.11 0.03 6.29
N LYS A 90 -12.83 -1.24 5.94
CA LYS A 90 -13.06 -2.36 6.84
C LYS A 90 -12.07 -2.35 7.99
N ILE A 91 -10.78 -2.13 7.73
CA ILE A 91 -9.74 -2.04 8.77
C ILE A 91 -10.08 -0.95 9.78
N GLY A 92 -10.40 0.27 9.33
CA GLY A 92 -10.78 1.35 10.24
C GLY A 92 -12.06 1.07 11.06
N ARG A 93 -12.88 0.08 10.66
CA ARG A 93 -14.09 -0.33 11.40
C ARG A 93 -13.86 -1.48 12.37
N VAL A 94 -13.02 -2.46 12.02
CA VAL A 94 -12.86 -3.71 12.80
C VAL A 94 -11.45 -3.96 13.34
N GLY A 95 -10.44 -3.24 12.88
CA GLY A 95 -9.04 -3.53 13.16
C GLY A 95 -8.47 -4.70 12.35
N VAL A 96 -7.15 -4.87 12.41
CA VAL A 96 -6.46 -5.99 11.76
C VAL A 96 -6.44 -7.18 12.72
N GLY A 97 -7.01 -8.32 12.34
CA GLY A 97 -7.04 -9.53 13.17
C GLY A 97 -8.41 -9.92 13.73
N VAL A 98 -9.44 -9.09 13.56
CA VAL A 98 -10.82 -9.46 13.95
C VAL A 98 -11.46 -10.31 12.86
N CYS A 99 -11.80 -11.54 13.23
CA CYS A 99 -12.55 -12.46 12.36
C CYS A 99 -13.90 -11.83 11.97
N GLN A 100 -14.19 -11.76 10.67
CA GLN A 100 -15.48 -11.25 10.14
C GLN A 100 -16.70 -11.91 10.79
N ARG A 101 -16.56 -13.18 11.21
CA ARG A 101 -17.62 -13.96 11.85
C ARG A 101 -17.89 -13.56 13.30
N CYS A 102 -16.95 -12.88 13.95
CA CYS A 102 -17.07 -12.37 15.32
C CYS A 102 -17.53 -10.89 15.35
N CYS A 103 -17.76 -10.28 14.19
CA CYS A 103 -18.19 -8.89 14.10
C CYS A 103 -19.71 -8.80 14.35
N PRO A 104 -20.18 -8.09 15.40
CA PRO A 104 -21.61 -7.96 15.65
C PRO A 104 -22.29 -7.20 14.48
N PRO A 105 -23.48 -7.65 14.03
CA PRO A 105 -24.12 -7.16 12.80
C PRO A 105 -24.60 -5.70 12.86
N ILE A 106 -24.56 -5.05 14.03
CA ILE A 106 -25.23 -3.77 14.27
C ILE A 106 -24.27 -2.57 14.13
N SER A 107 -22.96 -2.75 14.32
CA SER A 107 -21.97 -1.65 14.24
C SER A 107 -21.14 -1.64 12.97
N CYS A 108 -21.03 -2.78 12.28
CA CYS A 108 -20.43 -2.86 10.96
C CYS A 108 -21.55 -3.12 9.96
N GLY A 109 -21.98 -2.09 9.24
CA GLY A 109 -22.87 -2.22 8.09
C GLY A 109 -22.30 -3.24 7.10
N VAL A 110 -22.68 -4.50 7.31
CA VAL A 110 -22.50 -5.62 6.41
C VAL A 110 -23.53 -5.39 5.31
N SER A 111 -23.13 -4.62 4.32
CA SER A 111 -23.59 -4.82 2.96
C SER A 111 -22.56 -5.76 2.35
N ASP A 112 -22.73 -7.05 2.66
CA ASP A 112 -22.00 -8.14 2.05
C ASP A 112 -21.98 -7.97 0.53
N PHE A 113 -20.80 -8.17 -0.08
CA PHE A 113 -20.52 -9.07 -1.21
C PHE A 113 -21.68 -9.52 -2.13
N GLY A 114 -22.61 -8.63 -2.46
CA GLY A 114 -23.76 -8.86 -3.32
C GLY A 114 -23.85 -7.76 -4.36
N GLY A 115 -23.40 -8.08 -5.58
CA GLY A 115 -23.68 -7.28 -6.76
C GLY A 115 -22.49 -6.47 -7.26
N ALA A 116 -21.74 -7.05 -8.20
CA ALA A 116 -21.10 -6.28 -9.26
C ALA A 116 -22.22 -5.60 -10.08
N GLY A 117 -22.71 -4.45 -9.61
CA GLY A 117 -23.55 -3.54 -10.39
C GLY A 117 -22.66 -2.48 -11.01
N TYR A 118 -22.21 -2.70 -12.25
CA TYR A 118 -21.72 -1.61 -13.09
C TYR A 118 -22.85 -0.60 -13.28
N GLY A 119 -22.78 0.53 -12.59
CA GLY A 119 -23.63 1.70 -12.83
C GLY A 119 -22.78 2.82 -13.39
N PHE A 120 -22.63 2.87 -14.71
CA PHE A 120 -22.28 4.10 -15.43
C PHE A 120 -23.52 5.00 -15.34
N GLY A 121 -23.40 6.15 -14.66
CA GLY A 121 -24.45 7.15 -14.55
C GLY A 121 -23.93 8.49 -15.06
N VAL A 122 -24.38 8.80 -16.27
CA VAL A 122 -24.36 10.05 -17.06
C VAL A 122 -24.08 11.36 -16.35
#